data_AF-A0AAD9WF69-F1
#
_entry.id   AF-A0AAD9WF69-F1
#
_cell.length_a   1.000
_cell.length_b   1.000
_cell.length_c   1.000
_cell.angle_alpha   90.00
_cell.angle_beta   90.00
_cell.angle_gamma   90.00
#
_symmetry.space_group_name_H-M   'P 1'
#
loop_
_entity.id
_entity.type
_entity.pdbx_description
1 polymer ?
#
loop_
_entity_poly.entity_id
_entity_poly.type
_entity_poly.pdbx_seq_one_letter_code
_entity_poly.pdbx_strand_id
1 'polypeptide(L)'
;MLKSSRHSSPSRTARRPVVRLRGPVRPSRHSKSNQTSPSPNSSKMDLVLESECYAAAPMTSLEAKKIRRNSLYLTFNAPQVDDYHRAIFLAHPPTTQDQSLQFSGTLFHAAFTSPAGLPSAPKRWVEEVRPVRDVTSSDSLVLLYRIATLDPSRGSIESQCDLIRDVLSRVPLGREKRERILGPLAEGEGNPVLENYDCIIWTVDAMTALADAGIISFAHLGFENAARVMAAARKIAGPADAKAAVGVDFGGLRVVN
;
A
#
# COMPACT_ATOMS: atom_id res chain seq x y z
N MET A 1 -10.19 -27.47 -62.27
CA MET A 1 -9.34 -26.30 -62.62
C MET A 1 -9.30 -25.35 -61.45
N LEU A 2 -8.11 -24.81 -61.17
CA LEU A 2 -7.67 -24.12 -59.94
C LEU A 2 -7.82 -22.57 -60.03
N LYS A 3 -7.77 -21.92 -58.84
CA LYS A 3 -7.48 -20.50 -58.51
C LYS A 3 -8.69 -19.53 -58.54
N SER A 4 -8.84 -18.52 -57.67
CA SER A 4 -7.97 -17.92 -56.64
C SER A 4 -8.79 -17.20 -55.56
N SER A 5 -8.28 -17.24 -54.33
CA SER A 5 -8.58 -16.35 -53.19
C SER A 5 -8.30 -14.87 -53.51
N ARG A 6 -9.06 -13.94 -52.91
CA ARG A 6 -8.54 -12.66 -52.38
C ARG A 6 -9.31 -12.22 -51.13
N HIS A 7 -8.54 -12.08 -50.06
CA HIS A 7 -8.88 -11.47 -48.78
C HIS A 7 -9.06 -9.95 -48.90
N SER A 8 -9.91 -9.37 -48.04
CA SER A 8 -9.96 -7.92 -47.79
C SER A 8 -9.83 -7.68 -46.30
N SER A 9 -8.71 -7.10 -45.89
CA SER A 9 -8.34 -6.80 -44.50
C SER A 9 -9.05 -5.54 -43.99
N PRO A 10 -9.49 -5.48 -42.72
CA PRO A 10 -9.87 -4.22 -42.09
C PRO A 10 -8.62 -3.45 -41.61
N SER A 11 -8.65 -2.15 -41.88
CA SER A 11 -7.59 -1.18 -41.60
C SER A 11 -7.37 -1.01 -40.08
N ARG A 12 -6.19 -1.40 -39.62
CA ARG A 12 -5.67 -1.15 -38.26
C ARG A 12 -5.11 0.28 -38.19
N THR A 13 -5.81 1.20 -37.54
CA THR A 13 -5.17 2.39 -36.97
C THR A 13 -4.47 1.97 -35.67
N ALA A 14 -3.18 1.63 -35.80
CA ALA A 14 -2.32 1.29 -34.68
C ALA A 14 -2.12 2.52 -33.76
N ARG A 15 -2.64 2.45 -32.53
CA ARG A 15 -2.11 3.28 -31.44
C ARG A 15 -0.73 2.75 -31.06
N ARG A 16 0.26 3.65 -31.11
CA ARG A 16 1.69 3.35 -30.95
C ARG A 16 1.97 2.71 -29.57
N PRO A 17 2.75 1.61 -29.50
CA PRO A 17 3.31 1.14 -28.25
C PRO A 17 4.44 2.07 -27.81
N VAL A 18 4.35 2.63 -26.59
CA VAL A 18 5.43 3.41 -25.97
C VAL A 18 6.42 2.45 -25.32
N VAL A 19 7.56 2.24 -25.98
CA VAL A 19 8.69 1.45 -25.46
C VAL A 19 9.64 2.35 -24.67
N ARG A 20 10.13 1.79 -23.56
CA ARG A 20 11.02 2.36 -22.53
C ARG A 20 12.45 2.62 -23.01
N LEU A 21 13.11 3.61 -22.37
CA LEU A 21 14.54 3.61 -22.02
C LEU A 21 14.74 4.41 -20.71
N ARG A 22 15.29 3.82 -19.64
CA ARG A 22 15.87 4.54 -18.49
C ARG A 22 17.34 4.10 -18.34
N GLY A 23 18.23 5.07 -18.30
CA GLY A 23 19.68 4.91 -18.07
C GLY A 23 20.03 4.73 -16.58
N PRO A 24 21.32 4.48 -16.27
CA PRO A 24 21.76 3.98 -14.96
C PRO A 24 21.86 5.06 -13.89
N VAL A 25 21.52 4.69 -12.66
CA VAL A 25 21.72 5.48 -11.42
C VAL A 25 23.11 5.15 -10.85
N ARG A 26 23.95 6.18 -10.63
CA ARG A 26 25.22 6.06 -9.89
C ARG A 26 25.00 6.25 -8.38
N PRO A 27 25.74 5.55 -7.51
CA PRO A 27 25.75 5.80 -6.07
C PRO A 27 26.85 6.82 -5.72
N SER A 28 26.59 7.69 -4.73
CA SER A 28 27.63 8.52 -4.09
C SER A 28 27.80 8.08 -2.64
N ARG A 29 29.04 7.68 -2.31
CA ARG A 29 29.60 7.44 -0.97
C ARG A 29 30.65 8.51 -0.71
N HIS A 30 30.69 9.10 0.49
CA HIS A 30 31.88 9.54 1.26
C HIS A 30 31.37 9.89 2.69
N SER A 31 31.76 9.28 3.82
CA SER A 31 33.07 9.05 4.49
C SER A 31 33.50 10.19 5.44
N LYS A 32 33.55 9.90 6.75
CA LYS A 32 34.58 10.19 7.80
C LYS A 32 33.96 9.99 9.21
N SER A 33 34.32 8.96 10.00
CA SER A 33 35.40 8.85 11.04
C SER A 33 35.14 9.79 12.25
N ASN A 34 35.15 9.37 13.54
CA ASN A 34 36.18 8.64 14.32
C ASN A 34 35.61 7.92 15.58
N GLN A 35 36.46 7.04 16.14
CA GLN A 35 36.31 6.18 17.31
C GLN A 35 36.64 6.86 18.68
N THR A 36 35.94 6.42 19.73
CA THR A 36 36.21 6.18 21.20
C THR A 36 37.32 6.87 22.05
N SER A 37 36.86 7.49 23.18
CA SER A 37 37.21 7.40 24.66
C SER A 37 38.67 7.61 25.21
N PRO A 38 38.96 7.88 26.53
CA PRO A 38 38.14 7.85 27.79
C PRO A 38 38.35 8.97 28.90
N SER A 39 37.44 8.98 29.91
CA SER A 39 37.36 9.35 31.37
C SER A 39 38.43 10.19 32.16
N PRO A 40 38.28 10.49 33.49
CA PRO A 40 37.21 11.12 34.31
C PRO A 40 37.75 12.28 35.24
N ASN A 41 36.88 13.15 35.81
CA ASN A 41 36.93 13.64 37.23
C ASN A 41 36.06 14.88 37.53
N SER A 42 35.24 14.72 38.60
CA SER A 42 34.93 15.64 39.71
C SER A 42 34.36 17.07 39.53
N SER A 43 33.17 17.23 40.15
CA SER A 43 32.67 18.35 40.97
C SER A 43 32.49 19.75 40.35
N LYS A 44 31.24 20.16 40.17
CA LYS A 44 30.58 21.21 40.97
C LYS A 44 29.11 21.35 40.57
N MET A 45 28.28 21.58 41.60
CA MET A 45 26.89 21.96 41.50
C MET A 45 26.74 23.23 40.66
N ASP A 46 26.00 23.15 39.56
CA ASP A 46 25.25 24.27 39.03
C ASP A 46 23.81 23.79 38.83
N LEU A 47 22.94 24.30 39.69
CA LEU A 47 21.49 24.27 39.54
C LEU A 47 21.14 25.13 38.32
N VAL A 48 21.30 24.57 37.13
CA VAL A 48 20.62 25.07 35.94
C VAL A 48 19.18 24.60 36.09
N LEU A 49 18.25 25.54 36.32
CA LEU A 49 16.83 25.29 36.09
C LEU A 49 16.70 24.77 34.66
N GLU A 50 16.50 23.46 34.52
CA GLU A 50 16.01 22.89 33.27
C GLU A 50 14.67 23.56 33.03
N SER A 51 14.67 24.46 32.04
CA SER A 51 13.44 24.92 31.43
C SER A 51 12.72 23.65 31.01
N GLU A 52 11.57 23.38 31.63
CA GLU A 52 10.64 22.36 31.18
C GLU A 52 10.30 22.71 29.73
N CYS A 53 11.10 22.18 28.82
CA CYS A 53 10.76 22.03 27.43
C CYS A 53 9.54 21.12 27.48
N TYR A 54 8.36 21.73 27.57
CA TYR A 54 7.13 21.15 27.08
C TYR A 54 7.47 20.67 25.68
N ALA A 55 7.82 19.39 25.56
CA ALA A 55 7.93 18.72 24.28
C ALA A 55 6.57 18.98 23.64
N ALA A 56 6.55 19.86 22.64
CA ALA A 56 5.33 20.19 21.94
C ALA A 56 4.74 18.85 21.52
N ALA A 57 3.54 18.55 22.02
CA ALA A 57 2.85 17.33 21.64
C ALA A 57 2.91 17.25 20.11
N PRO A 58 3.36 16.12 19.52
CA PRO A 58 3.48 16.02 18.07
C PRO A 58 2.16 16.48 17.48
N MET A 59 2.20 17.53 16.65
CA MET A 59 1.00 18.10 16.04
C MET A 59 0.43 17.06 15.09
N THR A 60 -0.37 16.15 15.64
CA THR A 60 -1.13 15.18 14.88
C THR A 60 -2.07 15.96 13.98
N SER A 61 -1.91 15.77 12.66
CA SER A 61 -2.74 16.46 11.69
C SER A 61 -4.22 16.19 11.99
N LEU A 62 -5.10 17.17 11.74
CA LEU A 62 -6.54 16.98 11.95
C LEU A 62 -7.08 15.79 11.16
N GLU A 63 -6.47 15.50 10.01
CA GLU A 63 -6.78 14.31 9.20
C GLU A 63 -6.39 13.02 9.91
N ALA A 64 -5.19 12.93 10.51
CA ALA A 64 -4.77 11.75 11.25
C ALA A 64 -5.74 11.39 12.39
N LYS A 65 -6.34 12.39 13.05
CA LYS A 65 -7.34 12.17 14.11
C LYS A 65 -8.62 11.48 13.64
N LYS A 66 -8.89 11.47 12.32
CA LYS A 66 -10.02 10.73 11.74
C LYS A 66 -9.76 9.23 11.63
N ILE A 67 -8.51 8.78 11.75
CA ILE A 67 -8.17 7.36 11.73
C ILE A 67 -8.82 6.68 12.92
N ARG A 68 -9.72 5.75 12.63
CA ARG A 68 -10.40 4.91 13.60
C ARG A 68 -9.61 3.61 13.80
N ARG A 69 -9.47 3.22 15.07
CA ARG A 69 -9.01 1.88 15.46
C ARG A 69 -10.01 0.81 14.99
N ASN A 70 -9.62 -0.46 15.08
CA ASN A 70 -10.48 -1.59 14.68
C ASN A 70 -11.03 -1.44 13.26
N SER A 71 -10.27 -0.85 12.35
CA SER A 71 -10.77 -0.51 11.02
C SER A 71 -9.80 -0.92 9.94
N LEU A 72 -10.36 -1.32 8.81
CA LEU A 72 -9.64 -1.71 7.62
C LEU A 72 -9.69 -0.58 6.62
N TYR A 73 -8.54 -0.22 6.06
CA TYR A 73 -8.38 0.87 5.10
C TYR A 73 -7.72 0.37 3.83
N LEU A 74 -8.12 0.95 2.70
CA LEU A 74 -7.29 1.01 1.51
C LEU A 74 -6.32 2.17 1.65
N THR A 75 -5.05 1.91 1.34
CA THR A 75 -4.03 2.95 1.29
C THR A 75 -3.74 3.36 -0.15
N PHE A 76 -3.46 4.64 -0.36
CA PHE A 76 -2.89 5.13 -1.60
C PHE A 76 -1.66 5.94 -1.28
N ASN A 77 -0.54 5.57 -1.89
CA ASN A 77 0.68 6.36 -1.84
C ASN A 77 0.84 7.19 -3.11
N ALA A 78 1.42 8.37 -2.95
CA ALA A 78 1.85 9.26 -4.01
C ALA A 78 2.63 8.45 -5.07
N PRO A 79 2.29 8.65 -6.35
CA PRO A 79 2.85 7.85 -7.41
C PRO A 79 4.34 8.17 -7.58
N GLN A 80 5.16 7.13 -7.64
CA GLN A 80 6.56 7.23 -8.11
C GLN A 80 6.69 6.79 -9.58
N VAL A 81 5.60 6.24 -10.12
CA VAL A 81 5.46 5.66 -11.46
C VAL A 81 4.04 5.96 -11.98
N ASP A 82 3.62 5.31 -13.07
CA ASP A 82 2.31 5.51 -13.72
C ASP A 82 1.09 4.96 -12.95
N ASP A 83 1.19 4.80 -11.63
CA ASP A 83 0.04 4.49 -10.78
C ASP A 83 0.32 4.82 -9.31
N TYR A 84 -0.77 4.99 -8.56
CA TYR A 84 -0.75 5.04 -7.10
C TYR A 84 -0.52 3.64 -6.57
N HIS A 85 0.46 3.52 -5.68
CA HIS A 85 0.72 2.26 -5.00
C HIS A 85 -0.32 2.04 -3.90
N ARG A 86 -0.82 0.81 -3.78
CA ARG A 86 -1.95 0.48 -2.92
C ARG A 86 -1.70 -0.76 -2.06
N ALA A 87 -2.25 -0.73 -0.87
CA ALA A 87 -2.19 -1.81 0.11
C ALA A 87 -3.45 -1.79 0.98
N ILE A 88 -3.60 -2.84 1.79
CA ILE A 88 -4.64 -2.92 2.82
C ILE A 88 -3.98 -2.67 4.16
N PHE A 89 -4.51 -1.72 4.94
CA PHE A 89 -4.05 -1.40 6.27
C PHE A 89 -5.11 -1.75 7.31
N LEU A 90 -4.75 -2.64 8.24
CA LEU A 90 -5.56 -2.99 9.39
C LEU A 90 -5.04 -2.20 10.60
N ALA A 91 -5.79 -1.18 11.01
CA ALA A 91 -5.48 -0.42 12.21
C ALA A 91 -5.63 -1.33 13.44
N HIS A 92 -4.61 -1.35 14.30
CA HIS A 92 -4.58 -2.25 15.44
C HIS A 92 -5.76 -2.00 16.39
N PRO A 93 -6.23 -3.07 17.05
CA PRO A 93 -7.20 -2.90 18.11
C PRO A 93 -6.63 -2.14 19.29
N PRO A 94 -7.50 -1.48 20.10
CA PRO A 94 -7.11 -0.88 21.36
C PRO A 94 -6.82 -1.96 22.40
N THR A 95 -5.85 -2.86 22.13
CA THR A 95 -5.37 -3.82 23.13
C THR A 95 -4.49 -3.15 24.17
N THR A 96 -4.05 -1.93 23.90
CA THR A 96 -3.20 -1.12 24.78
C THR A 96 -3.85 0.24 25.02
N GLN A 97 -3.84 0.67 26.29
CA GLN A 97 -4.20 2.05 26.68
C GLN A 97 -3.19 3.08 26.14
N ASP A 98 -2.11 2.62 25.52
CA ASP A 98 -1.09 3.43 24.90
C ASP A 98 -1.68 4.23 23.72
N GLN A 99 -1.70 5.56 23.88
CA GLN A 99 -2.15 6.47 22.83
C GLN A 99 -1.13 6.58 21.69
N SER A 100 0.14 6.23 21.92
CA SER A 100 1.18 6.26 20.88
C SER A 100 0.93 5.25 19.74
N LEU A 101 0.12 4.22 20.01
CA LEU A 101 -0.29 3.20 19.04
C LEU A 101 -1.60 3.53 18.33
N GLN A 102 -2.12 4.77 18.46
CA GLN A 102 -3.36 5.16 17.80
C GLN A 102 -3.34 4.99 16.28
N PHE A 103 -2.18 5.18 15.66
CA PHE A 103 -1.99 5.10 14.21
C PHE A 103 -1.24 3.83 13.78
N SER A 104 -1.08 2.87 14.69
CA SER A 104 -0.39 1.61 14.41
C SER A 104 -1.31 0.60 13.74
N GLY A 105 -0.71 -0.37 13.07
CA GLY A 105 -1.45 -1.42 12.40
C GLY A 105 -0.58 -2.43 11.68
N THR A 106 -1.21 -3.20 10.81
CA THR A 106 -0.55 -4.13 9.91
C THR A 106 -0.90 -3.76 8.48
N LEU A 107 0.12 -3.58 7.65
CA LEU A 107 0.00 -3.35 6.22
C LEU A 107 0.17 -4.67 5.47
N PHE A 108 -0.74 -4.95 4.55
CA PHE A 108 -0.72 -6.11 3.66
C PHE A 108 -0.58 -5.63 2.22
N HIS A 109 0.42 -6.15 1.53
CA HIS A 109 0.76 -5.70 0.19
C HIS A 109 1.34 -6.83 -0.65
N ALA A 110 1.07 -6.81 -1.96
CA ALA A 110 1.75 -7.69 -2.91
C ALA A 110 3.02 -7.02 -3.43
N ALA A 111 4.18 -7.56 -3.07
CA ALA A 111 5.47 -7.03 -3.47
C ALA A 111 6.13 -7.92 -4.54
N PHE A 112 6.80 -7.29 -5.51
CA PHE A 112 7.64 -7.99 -6.50
C PHE A 112 9.12 -7.81 -6.15
N THR A 113 9.66 -8.77 -5.40
CA THR A 113 10.99 -8.66 -4.80
C THR A 113 11.76 -9.97 -4.88
N SER A 114 13.08 -9.90 -4.68
CA SER A 114 13.91 -11.10 -4.52
C SER A 114 13.67 -11.70 -3.13
N PRO A 115 13.72 -13.04 -3.01
CA PRO A 115 13.62 -13.71 -1.72
C PRO A 115 14.60 -13.13 -0.67
N ALA A 116 14.14 -12.99 0.57
CA ALA A 116 14.98 -12.52 1.67
C ALA A 116 16.23 -13.40 1.81
N GLY A 117 17.39 -12.76 2.00
CA GLY A 117 18.68 -13.46 2.11
C GLY A 117 19.30 -13.91 0.78
N LEU A 118 18.62 -13.75 -0.36
CA LEU A 118 19.11 -14.14 -1.69
C LEU A 118 18.90 -13.00 -2.71
N PRO A 119 19.64 -11.88 -2.61
CA PRO A 119 19.47 -10.72 -3.49
C PRO A 119 19.77 -10.99 -4.97
N SER A 120 20.50 -12.06 -5.28
CA SER A 120 20.79 -12.51 -6.65
C SER A 120 19.71 -13.42 -7.24
N ALA A 121 18.76 -13.91 -6.44
CA ALA A 121 17.68 -14.76 -6.92
C ALA A 121 16.66 -13.94 -7.74
N PRO A 122 16.00 -14.56 -8.73
CA PRO A 122 14.98 -13.90 -9.53
C PRO A 122 13.88 -13.34 -8.63
N LYS A 123 13.36 -12.18 -9.01
CA LYS A 123 12.23 -11.56 -8.33
C LYS A 123 11.00 -12.44 -8.52
N ARG A 124 10.15 -12.45 -7.50
CA ARG A 124 8.84 -13.10 -7.55
C ARG A 124 7.84 -12.30 -6.75
N TRP A 125 6.57 -12.54 -7.02
CA TRP A 125 5.48 -12.00 -6.21
C TRP A 125 5.43 -12.68 -4.84
N VAL A 126 5.43 -11.87 -3.79
CA VAL A 126 5.32 -12.31 -2.40
C VAL A 126 4.29 -11.45 -1.65
N GLU A 127 3.69 -12.04 -0.63
CA GLU A 127 2.91 -11.29 0.33
C GLU A 127 3.90 -10.58 1.25
N GLU A 128 3.79 -9.26 1.32
CA GLU A 128 4.47 -8.46 2.32
C GLU A 128 3.47 -8.10 3.42
N VAL A 129 3.71 -8.63 4.61
CA VAL A 129 2.98 -8.30 5.83
C VAL A 129 3.90 -7.50 6.73
N ARG A 130 3.61 -6.21 6.91
CA ARG A 130 4.49 -5.28 7.62
C ARG A 130 3.78 -4.68 8.83
N PRO A 131 4.32 -4.81 10.06
CA PRO A 131 3.84 -4.01 11.18
C PRO A 131 4.21 -2.55 10.95
N VAL A 132 3.25 -1.65 11.17
CA VAL A 132 3.42 -0.20 11.04
C VAL A 132 3.17 0.40 12.41
N ARG A 133 4.17 1.10 12.95
CA ARG A 133 4.06 1.77 14.26
C ARG A 133 3.20 3.03 14.17
N ASP A 134 3.37 3.79 13.09
CA ASP A 134 2.59 4.98 12.81
C ASP A 134 2.42 5.13 11.30
N VAL A 135 1.19 4.95 10.82
CA VAL A 135 0.87 5.05 9.40
C VAL A 135 0.97 6.48 8.87
N THR A 136 0.88 7.48 9.76
CA THR A 136 0.94 8.91 9.40
C THR A 136 2.37 9.39 9.15
N SER A 137 3.37 8.61 9.59
CA SER A 137 4.79 8.88 9.36
C SER A 137 5.24 8.68 7.90
N SER A 138 4.37 8.13 7.04
CA SER A 138 4.70 7.93 5.63
C SER A 138 4.47 9.21 4.84
N ASP A 139 5.54 9.86 4.40
CA ASP A 139 5.48 11.05 3.53
C ASP A 139 4.81 10.78 2.18
N SER A 140 4.81 9.51 1.75
CA SER A 140 4.18 9.10 0.51
C SER A 140 2.70 8.80 0.66
N LEU A 141 2.14 8.65 1.86
CA LEU A 141 0.75 8.25 2.03
C LEU A 141 -0.20 9.44 1.81
N VAL A 142 -1.06 9.34 0.79
CA VAL A 142 -1.97 10.44 0.40
C VAL A 142 -3.43 10.18 0.77
N LEU A 143 -3.83 8.91 0.94
CA LEU A 143 -5.20 8.56 1.29
C LEU A 143 -5.25 7.29 2.15
N LEU A 144 -6.04 7.35 3.22
CA LEU A 144 -6.65 6.20 3.88
C LEU A 144 -8.16 6.22 3.61
N TYR A 145 -8.65 5.21 2.91
CA TYR A 145 -10.07 5.05 2.59
C TYR A 145 -10.62 3.87 3.38
N ARG A 146 -11.47 4.12 4.38
CA ARG A 146 -12.03 3.08 5.23
C ARG A 146 -12.95 2.17 4.42
N ILE A 147 -12.73 0.86 4.53
CA ILE A 147 -13.55 -0.16 3.84
C ILE A 147 -14.29 -1.08 4.81
N ALA A 148 -13.89 -1.12 6.09
CA ALA A 148 -14.65 -1.76 7.14
C ALA A 148 -14.26 -1.24 8.53
N THR A 149 -15.16 -1.47 9.48
CA THR A 149 -14.90 -1.39 10.92
C THR A 149 -15.26 -2.75 11.52
N LEU A 150 -14.36 -3.31 12.32
CA LEU A 150 -14.54 -4.60 12.98
C LEU A 150 -15.61 -4.46 14.06
N ASP A 151 -16.45 -5.48 14.16
CA ASP A 151 -17.66 -5.44 14.96
C ASP A 151 -17.53 -6.41 16.14
N PRO A 152 -17.38 -5.94 17.39
CA PRO A 152 -17.21 -6.81 18.55
C PRO A 152 -18.42 -7.74 18.79
N SER A 153 -19.59 -7.43 18.22
CA SER A 153 -20.77 -8.32 18.30
C SER A 153 -20.62 -9.59 17.46
N ARG A 154 -19.70 -9.62 16.48
CA ARG A 154 -19.42 -10.76 15.60
C ARG A 154 -18.30 -11.68 16.11
N GLY A 155 -17.76 -11.40 17.30
CA GLY A 155 -16.65 -12.11 17.92
C GLY A 155 -15.57 -11.15 18.43
N SER A 156 -14.54 -11.69 19.09
CA SER A 156 -13.42 -10.85 19.56
C SER A 156 -12.76 -10.14 18.37
N ILE A 157 -12.24 -8.93 18.64
CA ILE A 157 -11.57 -8.16 17.58
C ILE A 157 -10.30 -8.87 17.12
N GLU A 158 -9.61 -9.56 18.03
CA GLU A 158 -8.44 -10.37 17.77
C GLU A 158 -8.74 -11.50 16.79
N SER A 159 -9.81 -12.27 17.02
CA SER A 159 -10.22 -13.34 16.10
C SER A 159 -10.62 -12.80 14.74
N GLN A 160 -11.23 -11.62 14.66
CA GLN A 160 -11.50 -10.95 13.38
C GLN A 160 -10.21 -10.52 12.67
N CYS A 161 -9.21 -10.02 13.40
CA CYS A 161 -7.90 -9.69 12.83
C CYS A 161 -7.20 -10.94 12.29
N ASP A 162 -7.28 -12.06 13.00
CA ASP A 162 -6.71 -13.34 12.56
C ASP A 162 -7.42 -13.89 11.33
N LEU A 163 -8.74 -13.77 11.26
CA LEU A 163 -9.51 -14.12 10.07
C LEU A 163 -9.10 -13.26 8.87
N ILE A 164 -8.90 -11.94 9.06
CA ILE A 164 -8.40 -11.05 7.99
C ILE A 164 -7.04 -11.53 7.49
N ARG A 165 -6.10 -11.85 8.40
CA ARG A 165 -4.78 -12.36 8.02
C ARG A 165 -4.88 -13.66 7.22
N ASP A 166 -5.70 -14.60 7.68
CA ASP A 166 -5.92 -15.88 6.98
C ASP A 166 -6.50 -15.67 5.58
N VAL A 167 -7.54 -14.84 5.45
CA VAL A 167 -8.16 -14.52 4.15
C VAL A 167 -7.13 -13.89 3.20
N LEU A 168 -6.39 -12.89 3.65
CA LEU A 168 -5.42 -12.17 2.81
C LEU A 168 -4.25 -13.08 2.38
N SER A 169 -3.78 -13.97 3.27
CA SER A 169 -2.69 -14.91 2.96
C SER A 169 -3.03 -15.94 1.86
N ARG A 170 -4.34 -16.16 1.61
CA ARG A 170 -4.84 -17.09 0.59
C ARG A 170 -5.04 -16.44 -0.77
N VAL A 171 -5.03 -15.11 -0.85
CA VAL A 171 -5.19 -14.38 -2.11
C VAL A 171 -4.03 -14.76 -3.04
N PRO A 172 -4.29 -15.19 -4.29
CA PRO A 172 -3.23 -15.60 -5.19
C PRO A 172 -2.29 -14.44 -5.54
N LEU A 173 -1.00 -14.76 -5.67
CA LEU A 173 0.05 -13.82 -6.02
C LEU A 173 0.69 -14.22 -7.34
N GLY A 174 0.87 -13.24 -8.21
CA GLY A 174 1.35 -13.44 -9.56
C GLY A 174 0.27 -13.93 -10.52
N ARG A 175 0.43 -13.57 -11.79
CA ARG A 175 -0.58 -13.81 -12.83
C ARG A 175 -0.95 -15.29 -12.98
N GLU A 176 0.04 -16.17 -13.11
CA GLU A 176 -0.19 -17.59 -13.35
C GLU A 176 -1.05 -18.23 -12.25
N LYS A 177 -0.67 -18.03 -10.97
CA LYS A 177 -1.42 -18.57 -9.83
C LYS A 177 -2.82 -17.96 -9.76
N ARG A 178 -2.95 -16.65 -10.01
CA ARG A 178 -4.23 -15.95 -10.03
C ARG A 178 -5.15 -16.50 -11.11
N GLU A 179 -4.68 -16.59 -12.35
CA GLU A 179 -5.52 -17.02 -13.47
C GLU A 179 -5.98 -18.48 -13.34
N ARG A 180 -5.16 -19.33 -12.72
CA ARG A 180 -5.54 -20.71 -12.39
C ARG A 180 -6.68 -20.80 -11.37
N ILE A 181 -6.75 -19.86 -10.41
CA ILE A 181 -7.70 -19.93 -9.28
C ILE A 181 -8.94 -19.07 -9.52
N LEU A 182 -8.75 -17.86 -10.04
CA LEU A 182 -9.80 -16.83 -10.20
C LEU A 182 -10.20 -16.60 -11.66
N GLY A 183 -9.55 -17.27 -12.62
CA GLY A 183 -9.79 -17.09 -14.05
C GLY A 183 -8.96 -15.98 -14.70
N PRO A 184 -9.05 -15.81 -16.03
CA PRO A 184 -8.17 -14.92 -16.78
C PRO A 184 -8.35 -13.44 -16.40
N LEU A 185 -7.28 -12.66 -16.54
CA LEU A 185 -7.36 -11.19 -16.50
C LEU A 185 -7.95 -10.65 -17.80
N ALA A 186 -8.59 -9.48 -17.75
CA ALA A 186 -9.09 -8.84 -18.95
C ALA A 186 -7.95 -8.37 -19.87
N GLU A 187 -8.25 -8.19 -21.15
CA GLU A 187 -7.26 -7.68 -22.10
C GLU A 187 -6.76 -6.29 -21.67
N GLY A 188 -5.44 -6.13 -21.61
CA GLY A 188 -4.79 -4.88 -21.19
C GLY A 188 -4.60 -4.72 -19.67
N GLU A 189 -5.05 -5.67 -18.85
CA GLU A 189 -4.76 -5.66 -17.40
C GLU A 189 -3.36 -6.21 -17.07
N GLY A 190 -2.77 -5.62 -16.04
CA GLY A 190 -1.46 -5.98 -15.49
C GLY A 190 -0.29 -5.20 -16.10
N ASN A 191 0.89 -5.38 -15.50
CA ASN A 191 2.09 -4.65 -15.90
C ASN A 191 3.10 -5.57 -16.62
N PRO A 192 3.46 -5.33 -17.89
CA PRO A 192 4.39 -6.19 -18.63
C PRO A 192 5.78 -6.33 -18.01
N VAL A 193 6.21 -5.43 -17.13
CA VAL A 193 7.49 -5.54 -16.40
C VAL A 193 7.38 -6.30 -15.08
N LEU A 194 6.17 -6.57 -14.62
CA LEU A 194 5.90 -7.32 -13.40
C LEU A 194 5.11 -8.60 -13.73
N GLU A 195 5.50 -9.27 -14.82
CA GLU A 195 4.91 -10.54 -15.27
C GLU A 195 3.42 -10.43 -15.65
N ASN A 196 3.02 -9.26 -16.18
CA ASN A 196 1.63 -8.91 -16.47
C ASN A 196 0.70 -9.05 -15.26
N TYR A 197 1.24 -8.76 -14.07
CA TYR A 197 0.53 -8.66 -12.80
C TYR A 197 0.89 -7.33 -12.15
N ASP A 198 0.19 -6.93 -11.09
CA ASP A 198 0.58 -5.82 -10.24
C ASP A 198 -0.12 -5.89 -8.87
N CYS A 199 0.28 -5.01 -7.95
CA CYS A 199 -0.33 -4.92 -6.62
C CYS A 199 -1.80 -4.45 -6.64
N ILE A 200 -2.25 -3.85 -7.74
CA ILE A 200 -3.60 -3.30 -7.90
C ILE A 200 -4.56 -4.46 -8.08
N ILE A 201 -4.23 -5.38 -9.01
CA ILE A 201 -4.96 -6.62 -9.23
C ILE A 201 -5.07 -7.38 -7.92
N TRP A 202 -3.96 -7.58 -7.21
CA TRP A 202 -3.98 -8.26 -5.91
C TRP A 202 -4.89 -7.55 -4.90
N THR A 203 -4.87 -6.21 -4.82
CA THR A 203 -5.70 -5.46 -3.87
C THR A 203 -7.19 -5.63 -4.19
N VAL A 204 -7.57 -5.65 -5.47
CA VAL A 204 -8.96 -5.88 -5.89
C VAL A 204 -9.41 -7.31 -5.57
N ASP A 205 -8.57 -8.31 -5.85
CA ASP A 205 -8.83 -9.71 -5.52
C ASP A 205 -8.92 -9.90 -3.99
N ALA A 206 -8.06 -9.22 -3.22
CA ALA A 206 -8.07 -9.23 -1.76
C ALA A 206 -9.34 -8.62 -1.16
N MET A 207 -9.80 -7.49 -1.68
CA MET A 207 -11.09 -6.91 -1.28
C MET A 207 -12.25 -7.84 -1.56
N THR A 208 -12.23 -8.50 -2.72
CA THR A 208 -13.27 -9.48 -3.09
C THR A 208 -13.26 -10.65 -2.11
N ALA A 209 -12.09 -11.22 -1.80
CA ALA A 209 -11.97 -12.29 -0.82
C ALA A 209 -12.44 -11.88 0.59
N LEU A 210 -12.16 -10.65 1.01
CA LEU A 210 -12.66 -10.10 2.27
C LEU A 210 -14.19 -9.93 2.27
N ALA A 211 -14.79 -9.60 1.12
CA ALA A 211 -16.23 -9.48 0.97
C ALA A 211 -16.89 -10.87 1.02
N ASP A 212 -16.31 -11.86 0.34
CA ASP A 212 -16.77 -13.25 0.35
C ASP A 212 -16.69 -13.87 1.76
N ALA A 213 -15.69 -13.48 2.55
CA ALA A 213 -15.59 -13.82 3.97
C ALA A 213 -16.54 -13.02 4.88
N GLY A 214 -17.33 -12.10 4.33
CA GLY A 214 -18.29 -11.27 5.05
C GLY A 214 -17.64 -10.23 5.97
N ILE A 215 -16.37 -9.87 5.75
CA ILE A 215 -15.62 -8.87 6.54
C ILE A 215 -15.94 -7.46 6.03
N ILE A 216 -16.02 -7.28 4.71
CA ILE A 216 -16.43 -6.03 4.08
C ILE A 216 -17.76 -6.20 3.34
N SER A 217 -18.49 -5.11 3.12
CA SER A 217 -19.73 -5.11 2.33
C SER A 217 -19.68 -3.97 1.32
N PHE A 218 -19.63 -4.29 0.02
CA PHE A 218 -19.63 -3.26 -1.02
C PHE A 218 -20.91 -2.44 -1.02
N ALA A 219 -22.05 -3.07 -0.73
CA ALA A 219 -23.33 -2.38 -0.60
C ALA A 219 -23.30 -1.31 0.50
N HIS A 220 -22.69 -1.61 1.66
CA HIS A 220 -22.52 -0.62 2.73
C HIS A 220 -21.58 0.53 2.34
N LEU A 221 -20.65 0.27 1.42
CA LEU A 221 -19.78 1.30 0.84
C LEU A 221 -20.47 2.07 -0.30
N GLY A 222 -21.66 1.67 -0.74
CA GLY A 222 -22.39 2.27 -1.87
C GLY A 222 -21.88 1.85 -3.25
N PHE A 223 -21.25 0.68 -3.36
CA PHE A 223 -20.67 0.17 -4.60
C PHE A 223 -21.09 -1.27 -4.91
N GLU A 224 -20.99 -1.64 -6.18
CA GLU A 224 -21.33 -2.99 -6.66
C GLU A 224 -20.22 -4.01 -6.37
N ASN A 225 -18.95 -3.59 -6.46
CA ASN A 225 -17.79 -4.48 -6.36
C ASN A 225 -16.50 -3.73 -5.99
N ALA A 226 -15.45 -4.48 -5.69
CA ALA A 226 -14.12 -3.97 -5.33
C ALA A 226 -13.53 -3.00 -6.37
N ALA A 227 -13.68 -3.27 -7.67
CA ALA A 227 -13.15 -2.42 -8.72
C ALA A 227 -13.80 -1.02 -8.72
N ARG A 228 -15.10 -0.93 -8.43
CA ARG A 228 -15.81 0.34 -8.28
C ARG A 228 -15.35 1.12 -7.04
N VAL A 229 -15.15 0.44 -5.91
CA VAL A 229 -14.57 1.07 -4.70
C VAL A 229 -13.17 1.61 -5.01
N MET A 230 -12.33 0.80 -5.66
CA MET A 230 -10.96 1.18 -6.03
C MET A 230 -10.93 2.40 -6.95
N ALA A 231 -11.80 2.43 -7.96
CA ALA A 231 -11.90 3.57 -8.88
C ALA A 231 -12.37 4.85 -8.17
N ALA A 232 -13.31 4.75 -7.23
CA ALA A 232 -13.78 5.90 -6.45
C ALA A 232 -12.70 6.41 -5.50
N ALA A 233 -12.04 5.52 -4.74
CA ALA A 233 -10.95 5.88 -3.84
C ALA A 233 -9.78 6.52 -4.60
N ARG A 234 -9.43 6.00 -5.79
CA ARG A 234 -8.39 6.60 -6.66
C ARG A 234 -8.71 8.04 -7.05
N LYS A 235 -9.96 8.34 -7.43
CA LYS A 235 -10.38 9.72 -7.78
C LYS A 235 -10.21 10.69 -6.62
N ILE A 236 -10.35 10.21 -5.39
CA ILE A 236 -10.12 11.00 -4.18
C ILE A 236 -8.62 11.15 -3.92
N ALA A 237 -7.84 10.09 -4.12
CA ALA A 237 -6.39 10.07 -3.87
C ALA A 237 -5.63 11.09 -4.72
N GLY A 238 -6.08 11.39 -5.93
CA GLY A 238 -5.45 12.41 -6.77
C GLY A 238 -5.90 12.40 -8.23
N PRO A 239 -5.18 13.12 -9.11
CA PRO A 239 -5.51 13.17 -10.53
C PRO A 239 -5.44 11.80 -11.20
N ALA A 240 -6.21 11.65 -12.30
CA ALA A 240 -6.25 10.40 -13.06
C ALA A 240 -4.88 10.06 -13.68
N ASP A 241 -4.15 11.06 -14.17
CA ASP A 241 -2.79 10.86 -14.67
C ASP A 241 -1.80 10.85 -13.50
N ALA A 242 -1.44 9.65 -13.04
CA ALA A 242 -0.52 9.45 -11.94
C ALA A 242 0.90 9.93 -12.29
N LYS A 243 1.34 9.87 -13.55
CA LYS A 243 2.66 10.40 -13.97
C LYS A 243 2.75 11.89 -13.77
N ALA A 244 1.69 12.62 -14.11
CA ALA A 244 1.63 14.06 -13.92
C ALA A 244 1.68 14.46 -12.43
N ALA A 245 1.42 13.51 -11.52
CA ALA A 245 1.45 13.71 -10.09
C ALA A 245 2.74 13.22 -9.40
N VAL A 246 3.74 12.75 -10.16
CA VAL A 246 5.04 12.36 -9.60
C VAL A 246 5.77 13.59 -9.10
N GLY A 247 6.12 13.60 -7.81
CA GLY A 247 6.80 14.73 -7.16
C GLY A 247 5.89 15.92 -6.85
N VAL A 248 4.59 15.80 -7.08
CA VAL A 248 3.59 16.80 -6.68
C VAL A 248 3.32 16.67 -5.18
N ASP A 249 3.15 17.81 -4.51
CA ASP A 249 2.66 17.85 -3.14
C ASP A 249 1.14 17.64 -3.13
N PHE A 250 0.69 16.61 -2.39
CA PHE A 250 -0.72 16.26 -2.25
C PHE A 250 -1.41 16.99 -1.09
N GLY A 251 -0.68 17.86 -0.37
CA GLY A 251 -1.19 18.58 0.81
C GLY A 251 -1.31 17.71 2.05
N GLY A 252 -0.62 16.55 2.07
CA GLY A 252 -0.61 15.59 3.16
C GLY A 252 -1.68 14.49 3.08
N LEU A 253 -1.79 13.72 4.17
CA LEU A 253 -2.71 12.60 4.32
C LEU A 253 -4.17 13.07 4.34
N ARG A 254 -5.04 12.39 3.58
CA ARG A 254 -6.51 12.47 3.73
C ARG A 254 -7.08 11.18 4.28
N VAL A 255 -8.09 11.28 5.14
CA VAL A 255 -8.78 10.12 5.71
C VAL A 255 -10.28 10.18 5.40
N VAL A 256 -10.78 9.14 4.72
CA VAL A 256 -12.20 8.98 4.38
C VAL A 256 -12.76 7.81 5.18
N ASN A 257 -13.85 8.05 5.90
CA ASN A 257 -14.51 7.08 6.78
C ASN A 257 -15.87 6.65 6.21
#